data_AF-A0A6G1D5Q8-F1
#
_entry.id   AF-A0A6G1D5Q8-F1
#
_cell.length_a   1.000
_cell.length_b   1.000
_cell.length_c   1.000
_cell.angle_alpha   90.00
_cell.angle_beta   90.00
_cell.angle_gamma   90.00
#
_symmetry.space_group_name_H-M   'P 1'
#
loop_
_entity.id
_entity.type
_entity.pdbx_description
1 polymer ?
#
loop_
_entity_poly.entity_id
_entity_poly.type
_entity_poly.pdbx_seq_one_letter_code
_entity_poly.pdbx_strand_id
1 'polypeptide(L)'
;MNAKISDFGIARIFGSNAAQSSTTRIVGTIGYIAPEYALDGVCSSKADVFSFGVLILEIISGKRTGGSYRYNDGKLYCLIAYAWLLWKDGRWHELIDECLGDRHHASIRMCMQVALLCVQEDAEDRPAMDDVVKMLSNEQTSRPEPKHSAYFNVRPSGDSSACNISISMITPR
;
A
#
# COMPACT_ATOMS: atom_id res chain seq x y z
N MET A 1 -0.67 -23.37 7.17
CA MET A 1 0.68 -22.78 7.10
C MET A 1 0.71 -21.61 8.09
N ASN A 2 1.82 -21.39 8.80
CA ASN A 2 1.94 -20.27 9.75
C ASN A 2 3.04 -19.33 9.27
N ALA A 3 2.67 -18.09 8.91
CA ALA A 3 3.64 -17.08 8.48
C ALA A 3 4.51 -16.60 9.65
N LYS A 4 5.76 -16.25 9.36
CA LYS A 4 6.72 -15.68 10.32
C LYS A 4 7.43 -14.50 9.68
N ILE A 5 7.60 -13.42 10.44
CA ILE A 5 8.37 -12.24 10.01
C ILE A 5 9.84 -12.47 10.38
N SER A 6 10.73 -12.15 9.45
CA SER A 6 12.18 -12.22 9.62
C SER A 6 12.83 -10.99 9.00
N ASP A 7 14.17 -10.91 9.08
CA ASP A 7 14.98 -9.81 8.56
C ASP A 7 14.69 -8.44 9.20
N PHE A 8 15.25 -8.24 10.38
CA PHE A 8 15.18 -7.00 11.13
C PHE A 8 16.42 -6.11 10.92
N GLY A 9 17.20 -6.33 9.84
CA GLY A 9 18.48 -5.64 9.61
C GLY A 9 18.36 -4.12 9.42
N ILE A 10 17.15 -3.64 9.08
CA ILE A 10 16.82 -2.21 8.95
C ILE A 10 15.81 -1.72 10.00
N ALA A 11 15.40 -2.59 10.94
CA ALA A 11 14.42 -2.25 11.96
C ALA A 11 14.98 -1.20 12.93
N ARG A 12 14.10 -0.32 13.44
CA ARG A 12 14.47 0.75 14.35
C ARG A 12 13.73 0.62 15.67
N ILE A 13 14.46 0.81 16.77
CA ILE A 13 13.90 0.88 18.12
C ILE A 13 13.76 2.36 18.48
N PHE A 14 12.53 2.78 18.78
CA PHE A 14 12.27 4.11 19.31
C PHE A 14 12.28 4.09 20.84
N GLY A 15 12.83 5.15 21.45
CA GLY A 15 12.69 5.36 22.89
C GLY A 15 11.23 5.60 23.25
N SER A 16 10.85 5.36 24.51
CA SER A 16 9.46 5.28 25.01
C SER A 16 8.56 6.48 24.69
N ASN A 17 9.12 7.63 24.30
CA ASN A 17 8.37 8.87 24.03
C ASN A 17 8.43 9.34 22.57
N ALA A 18 9.11 8.61 21.67
CA ALA A 18 9.21 8.98 20.26
C ALA A 18 8.27 8.10 19.42
N ALA A 19 7.18 8.68 18.92
CA ALA A 19 6.26 8.00 17.99
C ALA A 19 6.83 7.91 16.56
N GLN A 20 7.81 8.75 16.23
CA GLN A 20 8.45 8.85 14.92
C GLN A 20 9.92 9.27 15.08
N SER A 21 10.73 9.00 14.07
CA SER A 21 12.12 9.47 13.97
C SER A 21 12.43 9.89 12.55
N SER A 22 13.09 11.04 12.38
CA SER A 22 13.62 11.45 11.08
C SER A 22 14.97 10.79 10.82
N THR A 23 15.23 10.43 9.56
CA THR A 23 16.53 9.92 9.12
C THR A 23 16.97 10.57 7.83
N THR A 24 18.25 10.92 7.76
CA THR A 24 18.90 11.39 6.54
C THR A 24 19.20 10.26 5.55
N ARG A 25 19.23 9.00 6.04
CA ARG A 25 19.44 7.82 5.21
C ARG A 25 18.12 7.05 5.06
N ILE A 26 17.59 7.05 3.84
CA ILE A 26 16.43 6.26 3.43
C ILE A 26 16.93 4.89 2.95
N VAL A 27 16.39 3.82 3.53
CA VAL A 27 16.71 2.43 3.14
C VAL A 27 15.41 1.64 3.14
N GLY A 28 15.14 0.91 2.06
CA GLY A 28 13.95 0.07 1.97
C GLY A 28 13.77 -0.53 0.58
N THR A 29 12.73 -1.33 0.43
CA THR A 29 12.37 -1.96 -0.85
C THR A 29 11.45 -1.05 -1.64
N ILE A 30 11.83 -0.69 -2.87
CA ILE A 30 11.01 0.13 -3.77
C ILE A 30 9.63 -0.53 -3.96
N GLY A 31 8.56 0.28 -3.90
CA GLY A 31 7.17 -0.18 -3.97
C GLY A 31 6.53 -0.44 -2.61
N TYR A 32 7.33 -0.64 -1.55
CA TYR A 32 6.86 -0.78 -0.16
C TYR A 32 7.12 0.47 0.68
N ILE A 33 8.04 1.33 0.25
CA ILE A 33 8.39 2.57 0.96
C ILE A 33 7.20 3.53 0.97
N ALA A 34 6.76 3.92 2.17
CA ALA A 34 5.73 4.93 2.39
C ALA A 34 6.18 6.32 1.87
N PRO A 35 5.26 7.14 1.34
CA PRO A 35 5.61 8.41 0.71
C PRO A 35 6.32 9.39 1.67
N GLU A 36 5.87 9.50 2.92
CA GLU A 36 6.50 10.36 3.93
C GLU A 36 7.90 9.87 4.34
N TYR A 37 8.15 8.55 4.25
CA TYR A 37 9.48 8.01 4.48
C TYR A 37 10.42 8.29 3.30
N ALA A 38 9.90 8.22 2.06
CA ALA A 38 10.67 8.53 0.85
C ALA A 38 10.99 10.03 0.73
N LEU A 39 10.06 10.91 1.12
CA LEU A 39 10.20 12.35 0.94
C LEU A 39 10.92 13.01 2.12
N ASP A 40 10.46 12.72 3.33
CA ASP A 40 10.87 13.47 4.52
C ASP A 40 11.77 12.64 5.45
N GLY A 41 12.04 11.37 5.08
CA GLY A 41 12.80 10.45 5.92
C GLY A 41 12.09 10.11 7.23
N VAL A 42 10.77 10.28 7.29
CA VAL A 42 9.97 10.01 8.49
C VAL A 42 9.78 8.51 8.66
N CYS A 43 10.44 7.95 9.66
CA CYS A 43 10.25 6.56 10.06
C CYS A 43 9.22 6.51 11.20
N SER A 44 8.13 5.77 10.99
CA SER A 44 7.01 5.67 11.93
C SER A 44 6.33 4.30 11.81
N SER A 45 5.51 3.93 12.78
CA SER A 45 4.64 2.75 12.68
C SER A 45 3.64 2.86 11.52
N LYS A 46 3.26 4.06 11.09
CA LYS A 46 2.38 4.27 9.92
C LYS A 46 3.07 3.95 8.60
N ALA A 47 4.40 4.05 8.52
CA ALA A 47 5.16 3.60 7.36
C ALA A 47 5.17 2.07 7.24
N ASP A 48 5.19 1.36 8.38
CA ASP A 48 5.04 -0.11 8.41
C ASP A 48 3.62 -0.53 8.01
N VAL A 49 2.59 0.18 8.48
CA VAL A 49 1.18 -0.03 8.06
C VAL A 49 1.05 0.08 6.55
N PHE A 50 1.65 1.11 5.94
CA PHE A 50 1.65 1.28 4.50
C PHE A 50 2.27 0.08 3.78
N SER A 51 3.46 -0.33 4.21
CA SER A 51 4.17 -1.48 3.64
C SER A 51 3.35 -2.78 3.74
N PHE A 52 2.65 -2.96 4.86
CA PHE A 52 1.73 -4.08 5.08
C PHE A 52 0.51 -4.04 4.14
N GLY A 53 -0.06 -2.86 3.90
CA GLY A 53 -1.13 -2.68 2.93
C GLY A 53 -0.71 -3.09 1.52
N VAL A 54 0.49 -2.68 1.09
CA VAL A 54 1.07 -3.09 -0.19
C VAL A 54 1.24 -4.61 -0.28
N LEU A 55 1.74 -5.25 0.79
CA LEU A 55 1.87 -6.70 0.85
C LEU A 55 0.53 -7.42 0.68
N ILE A 56 -0.55 -6.93 1.30
CA ILE A 56 -1.89 -7.51 1.10
C ILE A 56 -2.32 -7.38 -0.36
N LEU A 57 -2.12 -6.23 -0.99
CA LEU A 57 -2.46 -6.04 -2.40
C LEU A 57 -1.67 -7.00 -3.30
N GLU A 58 -0.37 -7.21 -3.04
CA GLU A 58 0.46 -8.17 -3.78
C GLU A 58 -0.07 -9.61 -3.60
N ILE A 59 -0.44 -10.01 -2.38
CA ILE A 59 -1.01 -11.34 -2.09
C ILE A 59 -2.34 -11.56 -2.81
N ILE A 60 -3.27 -10.60 -2.74
CA ILE A 60 -4.59 -10.73 -3.35
C ILE A 60 -4.49 -10.84 -4.88
N SER A 61 -3.52 -10.14 -5.46
CA SER A 61 -3.45 -9.93 -6.90
C SER A 61 -2.47 -10.82 -7.64
N GLY A 62 -1.54 -11.44 -6.92
CA GLY A 62 -0.37 -12.14 -7.47
C GLY A 62 0.57 -11.22 -8.28
N LYS A 63 0.38 -9.91 -8.18
CA LYS A 63 1.06 -8.90 -9.00
C LYS A 63 2.18 -8.25 -8.23
N ARG A 64 3.38 -8.24 -8.83
CA ARG A 64 4.57 -7.63 -8.24
C ARG A 64 4.43 -6.12 -8.09
N THR A 65 4.83 -5.57 -6.94
CA THR A 65 4.79 -4.12 -6.68
C THR A 65 5.55 -3.26 -7.72
N GLY A 66 6.61 -3.78 -8.32
CA GLY A 66 7.39 -3.11 -9.37
C GLY A 66 6.75 -3.12 -10.77
N GLY A 67 5.62 -3.82 -10.95
CA GLY A 67 4.92 -3.93 -12.24
C GLY A 67 4.08 -2.73 -12.61
N SER A 68 3.79 -2.61 -13.91
CA SER A 68 2.87 -1.63 -14.51
C SER A 68 1.62 -2.33 -15.01
N TYR A 69 0.45 -1.88 -14.57
CA TYR A 69 -0.84 -2.52 -14.84
C TYR A 69 -1.73 -1.60 -15.66
N ARG A 70 -2.28 -2.14 -16.75
CA ARG A 70 -3.10 -1.36 -17.68
C ARG A 70 -4.51 -1.18 -17.13
N TYR A 71 -4.97 0.06 -17.08
CA TYR A 71 -6.35 0.40 -16.77
C TYR A 71 -7.18 0.66 -18.04
N ASN A 72 -8.50 0.80 -17.89
CA ASN A 72 -9.44 0.98 -19.01
C ASN A 72 -9.21 2.25 -19.83
N ASP A 73 -8.54 3.25 -19.26
CA ASP A 73 -8.15 4.46 -19.99
C ASP A 73 -6.90 4.28 -20.86
N GLY A 74 -6.39 3.03 -20.95
CA GLY A 74 -5.23 2.66 -21.75
C GLY A 74 -3.89 2.97 -21.09
N LYS A 75 -3.87 3.62 -19.91
CA LYS A 75 -2.65 3.99 -19.21
C LYS A 75 -2.16 2.88 -18.29
N LEU A 76 -0.88 2.96 -17.93
CA LEU A 76 -0.21 2.06 -17.00
C LEU A 76 -0.12 2.69 -15.61
N TYR A 77 -0.42 1.90 -14.59
CA TYR A 77 -0.44 2.31 -13.19
C TYR A 77 0.37 1.33 -12.34
N CYS A 78 0.99 1.81 -11.27
CA CYS A 78 1.55 0.93 -10.25
C CYS A 78 0.43 0.15 -9.54
N LEU A 79 0.79 -0.92 -8.82
CA LEU A 79 -0.19 -1.80 -8.15
C LEU A 79 -1.18 -1.04 -7.25
N ILE A 80 -0.69 -0.08 -6.46
CA ILE A 80 -1.52 0.69 -5.51
C ILE A 80 -2.58 1.51 -6.27
N ALA A 81 -2.16 2.27 -7.27
CA ALA A 81 -3.07 3.11 -8.06
C ALA A 81 -4.06 2.26 -8.88
N TYR A 82 -3.59 1.14 -9.45
CA TYR A 82 -4.44 0.20 -10.16
C TYR A 82 -5.52 -0.42 -9.26
N ALA A 83 -5.13 -0.88 -8.07
CA ALA A 83 -6.05 -1.44 -7.09
C ALA A 83 -7.12 -0.43 -6.64
N TRP A 84 -6.71 0.81 -6.39
CA TRP A 84 -7.63 1.88 -6.02
C TRP A 84 -8.60 2.24 -7.17
N LEU A 85 -8.13 2.33 -8.41
CA LEU A 85 -8.99 2.59 -9.58
C LEU A 85 -10.06 1.52 -9.72
N LEU A 86 -9.68 0.25 -9.60
CA LEU A 86 -10.63 -0.86 -9.60
C LEU A 86 -11.62 -0.81 -8.42
N TRP A 87 -11.16 -0.46 -7.22
CA TRP A 87 -12.04 -0.28 -6.07
C TRP A 87 -13.08 0.81 -6.31
N LYS A 88 -12.62 1.99 -6.73
CA LYS A 88 -13.46 3.17 -6.99
C LYS A 88 -14.55 2.88 -8.01
N ASP A 89 -14.23 2.11 -9.05
CA ASP A 89 -15.17 1.79 -10.13
C ASP A 89 -16.01 0.53 -9.83
N GLY A 90 -15.91 -0.04 -8.62
CA GLY A 90 -16.66 -1.24 -8.21
C GLY A 90 -16.17 -2.54 -8.88
N ARG A 91 -15.01 -2.50 -9.53
CA ARG A 91 -14.39 -3.57 -10.33
C ARG A 91 -13.26 -4.29 -9.59
N TRP A 92 -13.26 -4.22 -8.26
CA TRP A 92 -12.25 -4.80 -7.38
C TRP A 92 -11.96 -6.29 -7.65
N HIS A 93 -12.94 -7.04 -8.15
CA HIS A 93 -12.78 -8.46 -8.49
C HIS A 93 -11.76 -8.71 -9.60
N GLU A 94 -11.52 -7.73 -10.50
CA GLU A 94 -10.51 -7.84 -11.56
C GLU A 94 -9.08 -7.82 -11.02
N LEU A 95 -8.89 -7.39 -9.77
CA LEU A 95 -7.57 -7.40 -9.14
C LEU A 95 -7.16 -8.83 -8.73
N ILE A 96 -8.13 -9.67 -8.39
CA ILE A 96 -7.94 -10.97 -7.72
C ILE A 96 -7.15 -11.93 -8.62
N ASP A 97 -6.16 -12.59 -8.03
CA ASP A 97 -5.43 -13.67 -8.70
C ASP A 97 -6.37 -14.86 -9.00
N GLU A 98 -6.34 -15.35 -10.23
CA GLU A 98 -7.15 -16.49 -10.68
C GLU A 98 -6.97 -17.74 -9.79
N CYS A 99 -5.81 -17.92 -9.17
CA CYS A 99 -5.51 -19.03 -8.26
C CYS A 99 -6.34 -19.01 -6.96
N LEU A 100 -6.85 -17.85 -6.56
CA LEU A 100 -7.69 -17.73 -5.36
C LEU A 100 -9.13 -18.21 -5.60
N GLY A 101 -9.58 -18.17 -6.86
CA GLY A 101 -10.94 -18.55 -7.27
C GLY A 101 -12.06 -17.79 -6.55
N ASP A 102 -13.31 -18.22 -6.77
CA ASP A 102 -14.49 -17.45 -6.32
C ASP A 102 -14.91 -17.68 -4.86
N ARG A 103 -14.25 -18.60 -4.15
CA ARG A 103 -14.75 -19.15 -2.87
C ARG A 103 -14.60 -18.24 -1.66
N HIS A 104 -13.91 -17.11 -1.81
CA HIS A 104 -13.57 -16.21 -0.69
C HIS A 104 -13.79 -14.72 -1.01
N HIS A 105 -14.67 -14.39 -1.94
CA HIS A 105 -14.90 -13.00 -2.39
C HIS A 105 -15.22 -12.01 -1.26
N ALA A 106 -15.98 -12.40 -0.24
CA ALA A 106 -16.28 -11.53 0.90
C ALA A 106 -15.00 -11.18 1.70
N SER A 107 -14.24 -12.19 2.09
CA SER A 107 -12.99 -12.03 2.84
C SER A 107 -11.92 -11.32 2.00
N ILE A 108 -11.83 -11.61 0.69
CA ILE A 108 -10.90 -10.94 -0.23
C ILE A 108 -11.26 -9.46 -0.38
N ARG A 109 -12.55 -9.14 -0.57
CA ARG A 109 -13.01 -7.75 -0.63
C ARG A 109 -12.69 -7.01 0.66
N MET A 110 -12.88 -7.64 1.81
CA MET A 110 -12.51 -7.08 3.11
C MET A 110 -11.00 -6.81 3.19
N CYS A 111 -10.17 -7.79 2.83
CA CYS A 111 -8.71 -7.63 2.83
C CYS A 111 -8.28 -6.50 1.89
N MET A 112 -8.91 -6.37 0.72
CA MET A 112 -8.63 -5.29 -0.22
C MET A 112 -9.03 -3.93 0.35
N GLN A 113 -10.19 -3.81 1.00
CA GLN A 113 -10.60 -2.56 1.67
C GLN A 113 -9.62 -2.16 2.77
N VAL A 114 -9.21 -3.10 3.61
CA VAL A 114 -8.22 -2.85 4.68
C VAL A 114 -6.88 -2.46 4.07
N ALA A 115 -6.43 -3.13 3.01
CA ALA A 115 -5.21 -2.77 2.31
C ALA A 115 -5.26 -1.34 1.77
N LEU A 116 -6.38 -0.92 1.18
CA LEU A 116 -6.59 0.43 0.69
C LEU A 116 -6.63 1.49 1.80
N LEU A 117 -7.11 1.15 3.00
CA LEU A 117 -7.00 2.00 4.19
C LEU A 117 -5.55 2.10 4.68
N CYS A 118 -4.75 1.03 4.55
CA CYS A 118 -3.35 1.04 4.95
C CYS A 118 -2.45 1.85 4.00
N VAL A 119 -2.76 1.90 2.70
CA VAL A 119 -1.94 2.60 1.68
C VAL A 119 -2.39 4.04 1.37
N GLN A 120 -3.11 4.66 2.31
CA GLN A 120 -3.50 6.06 2.20
C GLN A 120 -2.27 6.98 2.10
N GLU A 121 -2.40 8.06 1.34
CA GLU A 121 -1.33 9.04 1.16
C GLU A 121 -0.92 9.67 2.49
N ASP A 122 -1.89 10.25 3.19
CA ASP A 122 -1.70 10.78 4.52
C ASP A 122 -1.50 9.64 5.52
N ALA A 123 -0.41 9.68 6.27
CA ALA A 123 -0.09 8.71 7.31
C ALA A 123 -1.14 8.72 8.44
N GLU A 124 -1.80 9.85 8.69
CA GLU A 124 -2.83 9.99 9.72
C GLU A 124 -4.13 9.28 9.34
N ASP A 125 -4.44 9.18 8.04
CA ASP A 125 -5.60 8.46 7.53
C ASP A 125 -5.45 6.93 7.60
N ARG A 126 -4.23 6.44 7.82
CA ARG A 126 -3.96 5.00 7.96
C ARG A 126 -4.37 4.50 9.35
N PRO A 127 -5.04 3.34 9.47
CA PRO A 127 -5.36 2.74 10.76
C PRO A 127 -4.08 2.34 11.53
N ALA A 128 -4.17 2.25 12.85
CA ALA A 128 -3.13 1.59 13.64
C ALA A 128 -3.14 0.08 13.36
N MET A 129 -1.98 -0.61 13.48
CA MET A 129 -1.92 -2.05 13.21
C MET A 129 -2.86 -2.89 14.08
N ASP A 130 -3.13 -2.46 15.31
CA ASP A 130 -4.10 -3.15 16.18
C ASP A 130 -5.52 -3.09 15.59
N ASP A 131 -5.88 -1.97 14.97
CA ASP A 131 -7.17 -1.83 14.30
C ASP A 131 -7.21 -2.61 12.98
N VAL A 132 -6.10 -2.66 12.25
CA VAL A 132 -5.95 -3.54 11.08
C VAL A 132 -6.21 -5.00 11.45
N VAL A 133 -5.64 -5.49 12.55
CA VAL A 133 -5.88 -6.86 13.04
C VAL A 133 -7.35 -7.08 13.37
N LYS A 134 -8.00 -6.14 14.07
CA LYS A 134 -9.45 -6.23 14.38
C LYS A 134 -10.29 -6.27 13.10
N MET A 135 -9.99 -5.40 12.14
CA MET A 135 -10.69 -5.31 10.86
C MET A 135 -10.55 -6.60 10.04
N LEU A 136 -9.38 -7.24 10.04
CA LEU A 136 -9.14 -8.51 9.34
C LEU A 136 -9.75 -9.72 10.05
N SER A 137 -9.90 -9.65 11.38
CA SER A 137 -10.42 -10.77 12.19
C SER A 137 -11.95 -10.85 12.22
N ASN A 138 -12.65 -9.76 11.87
CA ASN A 138 -14.12 -9.72 11.95
C ASN A 138 -14.74 -9.00 10.76
N GLU A 139 -15.31 -9.77 9.82
CA GLU A 139 -15.97 -9.27 8.61
C GLU A 139 -17.07 -8.23 8.88
N GLN A 140 -17.75 -8.31 10.03
CA GLN A 140 -18.89 -7.46 10.40
C GLN A 140 -18.49 -6.09 10.98
N THR A 141 -17.20 -5.84 11.16
CA THR A 141 -16.70 -4.55 11.65
C THR A 141 -17.05 -3.45 10.65
N SER A 142 -17.70 -2.37 11.09
CA SER A 142 -17.92 -1.20 10.23
C SER A 142 -16.57 -0.56 9.90
N ARG A 143 -16.32 -0.29 8.61
CA ARG A 143 -15.07 0.28 8.11
C ARG A 143 -15.37 1.53 7.31
N PRO A 144 -14.54 2.58 7.42
CA PRO A 144 -14.65 3.71 6.52
C PRO A 144 -14.37 3.28 5.07
N GLU A 145 -14.97 3.99 4.12
CA GLU A 145 -14.54 3.87 2.72
C GLU A 145 -13.11 4.43 2.61
N PRO A 146 -12.19 3.71 1.93
CA PRO A 146 -10.85 4.23 1.73
C PRO A 146 -10.91 5.55 0.94
N LYS A 147 -10.06 6.51 1.31
CA LYS A 147 -9.88 7.74 0.55
C LYS A 147 -8.86 7.52 -0.58
N HIS A 148 -8.61 8.57 -1.33
CA HIS A 148 -7.71 8.57 -2.48
C HIS A 148 -6.29 8.05 -2.13
N SER A 149 -5.81 7.05 -2.88
CA SER A 149 -4.46 6.49 -2.68
C SER A 149 -3.35 7.41 -3.22
N ALA A 150 -2.16 7.35 -2.63
CA ALA A 150 -1.03 8.27 -2.85
C ALA A 150 -0.44 8.38 -4.29
N TYR A 151 -0.85 7.54 -5.26
CA TYR A 151 -0.05 7.30 -6.47
C TYR A 151 -0.72 7.69 -7.81
N PHE A 152 -1.53 8.75 -7.85
CA PHE A 152 -2.21 9.13 -9.09
C PHE A 152 -1.38 9.86 -10.15
N ASN A 153 -0.16 10.34 -9.82
CA ASN A 153 0.62 11.18 -10.73
C ASN A 153 1.93 10.55 -11.20
N VAL A 154 1.93 9.27 -11.58
CA VAL A 154 3.05 8.70 -12.35
C VAL A 154 2.81 9.01 -13.83
N ARG A 155 3.52 10.01 -14.36
CA ARG A 155 3.64 10.17 -15.82
C ARG A 155 4.56 9.05 -16.33
N PRO A 156 4.21 8.34 -17.42
CA PRO A 156 5.16 7.45 -18.06
C PRO A 156 6.25 8.30 -18.70
N SER A 157 7.39 8.43 -18.02
CA SER A 157 8.64 8.81 -18.69
C SER A 157 8.98 7.66 -19.62
N GLY A 158 9.11 7.95 -20.92
CA GLY A 158 9.50 6.96 -21.92
C GLY A 158 10.75 6.18 -21.51
N ASP A 159 10.73 4.90 -21.85
CA ASP A 159 11.83 3.94 -21.84
C ASP A 159 12.51 3.69 -20.49
N SER A 160 11.88 2.88 -19.63
CA SER A 160 12.54 1.90 -18.75
C SER A 160 11.51 0.97 -18.10
N SER A 161 11.75 -0.35 -18.14
CA SER A 161 10.91 -1.42 -17.59
C SER A 161 10.84 -1.49 -16.06
N ALA A 162 10.99 -0.35 -15.39
CA ALA A 162 10.76 -0.17 -13.98
C ALA A 162 9.83 1.02 -13.82
N CYS A 163 8.78 0.87 -13.00
CA CYS A 163 7.98 2.00 -12.55
C CYS A 163 8.91 2.92 -11.76
N ASN A 164 9.52 3.89 -12.43
CA ASN A 164 10.17 5.00 -11.77
C ASN A 164 9.04 5.71 -11.02
N ILE A 165 8.96 5.49 -9.70
CA ILE A 165 8.07 6.23 -8.81
C ILE A 165 8.63 7.66 -8.80
N SER A 166 8.30 8.43 -9.83
CA SER A 166 8.41 9.87 -9.80
C SER A 166 7.29 10.34 -8.90
N ILE A 167 7.57 10.38 -7.59
CA ILE A 167 6.78 11.18 -6.66
C ILE A 167 6.86 12.59 -7.23
N SER A 168 5.80 13.06 -7.87
CA SER A 168 5.76 14.41 -8.41
C SER A 168 5.95 15.35 -7.23
N MET A 169 7.15 15.93 -7.14
CA MET A 169 7.48 16.95 -6.18
C MET A 169 6.47 18.09 -6.30
N ILE A 170 5.46 18.10 -5.42
CA ILE A 170 4.76 19.33 -5.09
C ILE A 170 5.70 20.03 -4.12
N THR A 171 6.60 20.82 -4.69
CA THR A 171 7.38 21.80 -3.93
C THR A 171 6.41 22.71 -3.18
N PRO A 172 6.45 22.78 -1.83
CA PRO A 172 5.81 23.89 -1.15
C PRO A 172 6.58 25.17 -1.51
N ARG A 173 5.85 26.22 -1.85
CA ARG A 173 6.40 27.57 -2.06
C ARG A 173 7.07 28.09 -0.80
#